data_AF-A0A7S0A242-F1
#
_entry.id   AF-A0A7S0A242-F1
#
_cell.length_a   1.000
_cell.length_b   1.000
_cell.length_c   1.000
_cell.angle_alpha   90.00
_cell.angle_beta   90.00
_cell.angle_gamma   90.00
#
_symmetry.space_group_name_H-M   'P 1'
#
loop_
_entity.id
_entity.type
_entity.pdbx_description
1 polymer ?
#
loop_
_entity_poly.entity_id
_entity_poly.type
_entity_poly.pdbx_seq_one_letter_code
_entity_poly.pdbx_strand_id
1 'polypeptide(L)'
;GKCDMGFVGAEPVRNTFVVNLCLREHLHCKGRFLVKMGEVHRDGGKVVSSCLLPGVKRRQREAYTSAVERLLGHELGDIASLVETHFEEGFEQTVVMSPSPTYGIRTRYLRTTFQAVLAPGAKL
;
A
#
# COMPACT_ATOMS: atom_id res chain seq x y z
N GLY A 1 12.17 -11.96 -5.18
CA GLY A 1 11.18 -10.88 -5.38
C GLY A 1 9.84 -11.29 -4.79
N LYS A 2 9.07 -10.36 -4.22
CA LYS A 2 7.76 -10.63 -3.56
C LYS A 2 6.62 -10.78 -4.59
N CYS A 3 6.72 -11.78 -5.45
CA CYS A 3 5.71 -12.04 -6.49
C CYS A 3 5.52 -13.55 -6.67
N ASP A 4 4.27 -13.96 -6.88
CA ASP A 4 3.91 -15.36 -7.15
C ASP A 4 3.68 -15.54 -8.66
N MET A 5 3.87 -16.76 -9.17
CA MET A 5 3.52 -17.10 -10.55
C MET A 5 2.09 -17.65 -10.60
N GLY A 6 1.34 -17.33 -11.65
CA GLY A 6 0.01 -17.88 -11.87
C GLY A 6 -0.40 -17.78 -13.33
N PHE A 7 -1.68 -18.05 -13.60
CA PHE A 7 -2.24 -17.99 -14.95
C PHE A 7 -3.47 -17.08 -14.99
N VAL A 8 -3.65 -16.38 -16.11
CA VAL A 8 -4.90 -15.71 -16.48
C VAL A 8 -5.33 -16.30 -17.82
N GLY A 9 -6.36 -17.15 -17.81
CA GLY A 9 -6.64 -18.04 -18.94
C GLY A 9 -5.46 -19.01 -19.15
N ALA A 10 -4.90 -19.01 -20.35
CA ALA A 10 -3.72 -19.81 -20.69
C ALA A 10 -2.38 -19.05 -20.56
N GLU A 11 -2.41 -17.76 -20.21
CA GLU A 11 -1.19 -16.94 -20.18
C GLU A 11 -0.53 -16.95 -18.79
N PRO A 12 0.79 -17.24 -18.69
CA PRO A 12 1.51 -17.11 -17.45
C PRO A 12 1.65 -15.63 -17.06
N VAL A 13 1.31 -15.31 -15.80
CA VAL A 13 1.41 -13.96 -15.25
C VAL A 13 2.14 -13.97 -13.91
N ARG A 14 2.83 -12.86 -13.62
CA ARG A 14 3.38 -12.59 -12.29
C ARG A 14 2.32 -11.90 -11.44
N ASN A 15 1.99 -12.44 -10.29
CA ASN A 15 1.09 -11.83 -9.32
C ASN A 15 1.89 -11.02 -8.30
N THR A 16 1.60 -9.72 -8.21
CA THR A 16 2.11 -8.85 -7.15
C THR A 16 0.95 -8.37 -6.31
N PHE A 17 0.99 -8.68 -5.03
CA PHE A 17 -0.01 -8.24 -4.07
C PHE A 17 0.48 -6.97 -3.37
N VAL A 18 -0.30 -5.91 -3.45
CA VAL A 18 -0.01 -4.62 -2.82
C VAL A 18 -1.09 -4.34 -1.79
N VAL A 19 -0.69 -4.01 -0.57
CA VAL A 19 -1.58 -3.55 0.49
C VAL A 19 -1.36 -2.07 0.68
N ASN A 20 -2.44 -1.30 0.59
CA ASN A 20 -2.47 0.14 0.71
C ASN A 20 -3.28 0.55 1.94
N LEU A 21 -2.92 1.68 2.52
CA LEU A 21 -3.67 2.31 3.60
C LEU A 21 -4.14 3.69 3.14
N CYS A 22 -5.42 3.95 3.29
CA CYS A 22 -6.06 5.21 2.95
C CYS A 22 -6.60 5.84 4.25
N LEU A 23 -5.94 6.92 4.71
CA LEU A 23 -6.41 7.67 5.86
C LEU A 23 -7.59 8.56 5.46
N ARG A 24 -8.74 8.37 6.08
CA ARG A 24 -9.91 9.24 5.99
C ARG A 24 -10.00 10.08 7.26
N GLU A 25 -10.24 11.39 7.13
CA GLU A 25 -10.61 12.21 8.29
C GLU A 25 -12.06 11.93 8.72
N HIS A 26 -12.33 12.10 10.01
CA HIS A 26 -13.68 12.03 10.57
C HIS A 26 -14.58 13.12 9.95
N LEU A 27 -15.64 12.68 9.26
CA LEU A 27 -16.93 13.31 8.90
C LEU A 27 -16.99 14.76 8.34
N HIS A 28 -16.00 15.64 8.48
CA HIS A 28 -16.16 17.08 8.20
C HIS A 28 -15.23 17.69 7.14
N CYS A 29 -14.31 16.93 6.55
CA CYS A 29 -13.48 17.39 5.43
C CYS A 29 -13.33 16.29 4.37
N LYS A 30 -14.25 16.27 3.39
CA LYS A 30 -14.17 15.34 2.26
C LYS A 30 -12.94 15.66 1.41
N GLY A 31 -12.16 14.63 1.05
CA GLY A 31 -11.12 14.73 0.01
C GLY A 31 -9.68 14.91 0.49
N ARG A 32 -9.38 14.71 1.78
CA ARG A 32 -8.00 14.62 2.27
C ARG A 32 -7.55 13.16 2.36
N PHE A 33 -6.32 12.90 1.97
CA PHE A 33 -5.72 11.57 1.97
C PHE A 33 -4.22 11.71 2.26
N LEU A 34 -3.67 10.75 2.99
CA LEU A 34 -2.23 10.69 3.23
C LEU A 34 -1.53 10.18 1.97
N VAL A 35 -0.49 10.90 1.53
CA VAL A 35 0.33 10.54 0.37
C VAL A 35 1.80 10.56 0.78
N LYS A 36 2.56 9.54 0.37
CA LYS A 36 4.02 9.61 0.43
C LYS A 36 4.49 10.53 -0.69
N MET A 37 4.97 11.73 -0.35
CA MET A 37 5.47 12.76 -1.28
C MET A 37 6.86 12.46 -1.85
N GLY A 38 7.63 11.60 -1.18
CA GLY A 38 8.92 11.17 -1.67
C GLY A 38 9.66 10.30 -0.67
N GLU A 39 10.85 9.87 -1.06
CA GLU A 39 11.77 9.10 -0.23
C GLU A 39 13.15 9.74 -0.27
N VAL A 40 13.76 9.89 0.91
CA VAL A 40 15.12 10.42 1.04
C VAL A 40 16.07 9.23 1.04
N HIS A 41 16.88 9.09 -0.01
CA HIS A 41 17.91 8.06 -0.07
C HIS A 41 19.08 8.47 0.84
N ARG A 42 19.38 7.60 1.81
CA ARG A 42 20.45 7.84 2.82
C ARG A 42 21.82 8.00 2.17
N ASP A 43 22.06 7.31 1.06
CA ASP A 43 23.29 7.43 0.28
C ASP A 43 23.20 8.67 -0.64
N GLY A 44 23.51 9.84 -0.08
CA GLY A 44 23.68 11.08 -0.85
C GLY A 44 22.54 12.10 -0.75
N GLY A 45 21.56 11.90 0.15
CA GLY A 45 20.50 12.89 0.42
C GLY A 45 19.56 13.15 -0.75
N LYS A 46 19.59 12.30 -1.78
CA LYS A 46 18.75 12.43 -2.97
C LYS A 46 17.30 12.16 -2.60
N VAL A 47 16.44 13.15 -2.85
CA VAL A 47 14.99 13.01 -2.72
C VAL A 47 14.43 12.48 -4.05
N VAL A 48 13.73 11.35 -3.99
CA VAL A 48 12.95 10.84 -5.12
C VAL A 48 11.49 11.18 -4.85
N SER A 49 10.89 12.00 -5.71
CA SER A 49 9.48 12.33 -5.59
C SER A 49 8.62 11.09 -5.85
N SER A 50 7.60 10.91 -5.05
CA SER A 50 6.52 9.96 -5.28
C SER A 50 5.21 10.64 -4.93
N CYS A 51 4.14 10.38 -5.67
CA CYS A 51 2.81 10.81 -5.25
C CYS A 51 1.94 9.56 -5.16
N LEU A 52 2.23 8.73 -4.15
CA LEU A 52 1.61 7.42 -3.99
C LEU A 52 0.95 7.30 -2.62
N LEU A 53 -0.21 6.63 -2.59
CA LEU A 53 -0.79 6.18 -1.32
C LEU A 53 0.22 5.29 -0.58
N PRO A 54 0.35 5.44 0.75
CA PRO A 54 1.15 4.55 1.56
C PRO A 54 0.75 3.10 1.32
N GLY A 55 1.73 2.26 1.01
CA GLY A 55 1.46 0.87 0.69
C GLY A 55 2.72 0.02 0.61
N VAL A 56 2.54 -1.27 0.82
CA VAL A 56 3.60 -2.27 0.83
C VAL A 56 3.23 -3.46 -0.01
N LYS A 57 4.22 -4.05 -0.69
CA LYS A 57 4.05 -5.39 -1.26
C LYS A 57 3.89 -6.40 -0.14
N ARG A 58 2.83 -7.21 -0.22
CA ARG A 58 2.58 -8.33 0.69
C ARG A 58 3.68 -9.37 0.52
N ARG A 59 4.16 -9.94 1.62
CA ARG A 59 5.09 -11.07 1.64
C ARG A 59 4.32 -12.37 1.38
N GLN A 60 5.02 -13.41 0.98
CA GLN A 60 4.40 -14.72 0.76
C GLN A 60 3.78 -15.21 2.08
N ARG A 61 2.53 -15.69 2.03
CA ARG A 61 1.73 -16.12 3.20
C ARG A 61 1.47 -15.05 4.28
N GLU A 62 1.80 -13.79 4.03
CA GLU A 62 1.48 -12.69 4.96
C GLU A 62 -0.02 -12.37 4.88
N ALA A 63 -0.68 -12.25 6.03
CA ALA A 63 -2.06 -11.78 6.09
C ALA A 63 -2.14 -10.30 5.69
N TYR A 64 -3.29 -9.86 5.16
CA TYR A 64 -3.46 -8.46 4.77
C TYR A 64 -3.31 -7.50 5.97
N THR A 65 -3.87 -7.87 7.12
CA THR A 65 -3.76 -7.13 8.38
C THR A 65 -2.30 -6.99 8.82
N SER A 66 -1.55 -8.08 8.81
CA SER A 66 -0.11 -8.06 9.14
C SER A 66 0.71 -7.19 8.17
N ALA A 67 0.32 -7.10 6.91
CA ALA A 67 0.95 -6.18 5.96
C ALA A 67 0.65 -4.71 6.28
N VAL A 68 -0.57 -4.39 6.75
CA VAL A 68 -0.94 -3.05 7.24
C VAL A 68 -0.18 -2.71 8.51
N GLU A 69 -0.13 -3.61 9.49
CA GLU A 69 0.65 -3.42 10.73
C GLU A 69 2.13 -3.16 10.42
N ARG A 70 2.70 -3.89 9.47
CA ARG A 70 4.08 -3.66 9.01
C ARG A 70 4.25 -2.32 8.28
N LEU A 71 3.27 -1.91 7.48
CA LEU A 71 3.29 -0.59 6.86
C LEU A 71 3.31 0.51 7.94
N LEU A 72 2.45 0.38 8.96
CA LEU A 72 2.39 1.31 10.08
C LEU A 72 3.70 1.32 10.88
N GLY A 73 4.21 0.16 11.28
CA GLY A 73 5.42 0.08 12.12
C GLY A 73 6.73 0.42 11.42
N HIS A 74 6.79 0.38 10.08
CA HIS A 74 8.06 0.57 9.35
C HIS A 74 8.08 1.83 8.47
N GLU A 75 7.01 2.10 7.72
CA GLU A 75 6.97 3.25 6.79
C GLU A 75 6.27 4.46 7.40
N LEU A 76 5.31 4.24 8.30
CA LEU A 76 4.52 5.29 8.95
C LEU A 76 4.75 5.34 10.47
N GLY A 77 5.93 4.91 10.92
CA GLY A 77 6.23 4.70 12.34
C GLY A 77 5.94 5.92 13.22
N ASP A 78 6.28 7.11 12.71
CA ASP A 78 6.10 8.38 13.43
C ASP A 78 4.63 8.73 13.70
N ILE A 79 3.71 8.20 12.89
CA ILE A 79 2.27 8.47 12.99
C ILE A 79 1.47 7.22 13.35
N ALA A 80 2.13 6.07 13.55
CA ALA A 80 1.46 4.78 13.71
C ALA A 80 0.50 4.76 14.90
N SER A 81 0.87 5.40 16.02
CA SER A 81 0.02 5.52 17.20
C SER A 81 -1.18 6.46 17.03
N LEU A 82 -1.19 7.26 15.96
CA LEU A 82 -2.26 8.18 15.63
C LEU A 82 -3.24 7.60 14.60
N VAL A 83 -2.99 6.38 14.11
CA VAL A 83 -3.80 5.75 13.07
C VAL A 83 -4.63 4.62 13.65
N GLU A 84 -5.94 4.71 13.48
CA GLU A 84 -6.90 3.66 13.84
C GLU A 84 -7.35 2.92 12.58
N THR A 85 -7.08 1.62 12.52
CA THR A 85 -7.45 0.76 11.38
C THR A 85 -8.77 0.06 11.64
N HIS A 86 -9.70 0.15 10.68
CA HIS A 86 -11.01 -0.50 10.73
C HIS A 86 -11.07 -1.67 9.75
N PHE A 87 -10.52 -2.82 10.12
CA PHE A 87 -10.48 -4.00 9.23
C PHE A 87 -11.88 -4.59 8.99
N GLU A 88 -12.79 -4.38 9.92
CA GLU A 88 -14.20 -4.78 9.90
C GLU A 88 -15.03 -4.04 8.86
N GLU A 89 -14.64 -2.82 8.47
CA GLU A 89 -15.31 -2.04 7.43
C GLU A 89 -15.02 -2.55 6.00
N GLY A 90 -14.17 -3.58 5.88
CA GLY A 90 -13.78 -4.19 4.63
C GLY A 90 -12.64 -3.45 3.92
N PHE A 91 -12.47 -3.74 2.63
CA PHE A 91 -11.39 -3.19 1.81
C PHE A 91 -11.84 -3.03 0.36
N GLU A 92 -11.16 -2.16 -0.37
CA GLU A 92 -11.31 -2.03 -1.81
C GLU A 92 -10.23 -2.85 -2.52
N GLN A 93 -10.59 -3.57 -3.58
CA GLN A 93 -9.63 -4.30 -4.42
C GLN A 93 -9.67 -3.81 -5.86
N THR A 94 -8.49 -3.47 -6.38
CA THR A 94 -8.29 -3.12 -7.79
C THR A 94 -7.25 -4.03 -8.42
N VAL A 95 -7.47 -4.40 -9.67
CA VAL A 95 -6.57 -5.24 -10.45
C VAL A 95 -6.06 -4.44 -11.64
N VAL A 96 -4.74 -4.36 -11.77
CA VAL A 96 -4.08 -3.71 -12.92
C VAL A 96 -3.12 -4.69 -13.56
N MET A 97 -3.21 -4.84 -14.88
CA MET A 97 -2.25 -5.60 -15.67
C MET A 97 -1.22 -4.64 -16.26
N SER A 98 0.07 -4.96 -16.14
CA SER A 98 1.14 -4.17 -16.74
C SER A 98 2.26 -5.08 -17.27
N PRO A 99 2.90 -4.76 -18.41
CA PRO A 99 4.05 -5.50 -18.89
C PRO A 99 5.20 -5.52 -17.86
N SER A 100 6.00 -6.58 -17.83
CA SER A 100 7.24 -6.63 -17.05
C SER A 100 8.46 -6.64 -17.96
N PRO A 101 9.14 -5.49 -18.18
CA PRO A 101 10.31 -5.42 -19.04
C PRO A 101 11.40 -6.41 -18.63
N THR A 102 11.57 -6.62 -17.32
CA THR A 102 12.59 -7.51 -16.76
C THR A 102 12.33 -9.00 -17.03
N TYR A 103 11.08 -9.42 -17.20
CA TYR A 103 10.72 -10.85 -17.26
C TYR A 103 10.02 -11.26 -18.56
N GLY A 104 9.73 -10.32 -19.47
CA GLY A 104 9.06 -10.59 -20.74
C GLY A 104 7.61 -11.06 -20.63
N ILE A 105 7.03 -11.12 -19.43
CA ILE A 105 5.66 -11.56 -19.15
C ILE A 105 4.86 -10.47 -18.43
N ARG A 106 3.52 -10.55 -18.48
CA ARG A 106 2.67 -9.58 -17.79
C ARG A 106 2.68 -9.77 -16.28
N THR A 107 2.57 -8.67 -15.56
CA THR A 107 2.38 -8.65 -14.11
C THR A 107 0.95 -8.20 -13.79
N ARG A 108 0.24 -9.02 -13.02
CA ARG A 108 -1.03 -8.71 -12.38
C ARG A 108 -0.77 -8.10 -11.01
N TYR A 109 -1.10 -6.83 -10.86
CA TYR A 109 -1.06 -6.13 -9.59
C TYR A 109 -2.44 -6.20 -8.95
N LEU A 110 -2.57 -6.94 -7.86
CA LEU A 110 -3.76 -6.92 -7.00
C LEU A 110 -3.49 -5.95 -5.86
N ARG A 111 -4.13 -4.78 -5.90
CA ARG A 111 -4.04 -3.77 -4.85
C ARG A 111 -5.26 -3.88 -3.94
N THR A 112 -5.00 -4.11 -2.66
CA THR A 112 -6.00 -4.12 -1.58
C THR A 112 -5.82 -2.86 -0.75
N THR A 113 -6.83 -2.01 -0.67
CA THR A 113 -6.80 -0.73 0.06
C THR A 113 -7.69 -0.82 1.28
N PHE A 114 -7.09 -0.70 2.47
CA PHE A 114 -7.80 -0.56 3.74
C PHE A 114 -8.04 0.90 4.06
N GLN A 115 -9.16 1.18 4.70
CA GLN A 115 -9.44 2.49 5.27
C GLN A 115 -8.93 2.54 6.71
N ALA A 116 -8.46 3.70 7.12
CA ALA A 116 -8.13 4.00 8.49
C ALA A 116 -8.45 5.46 8.78
N VAL A 117 -8.54 5.82 10.05
CA VAL A 117 -8.78 7.19 10.48
C VAL A 117 -7.64 7.66 11.36
N LEU A 118 -7.48 8.98 11.46
CA LEU A 118 -6.62 9.55 12.48
C LEU A 118 -7.39 9.62 13.80
N ALA A 119 -6.71 9.28 14.89
CA ALA A 119 -7.26 9.38 16.23
C ALA A 119 -7.79 10.81 16.50
N PRO A 120 -8.88 10.96 17.26
CA PRO A 120 -9.44 12.26 17.57
C PRO A 120 -8.40 13.21 18.18
N GLY A 121 -8.20 14.38 17.56
CA GLY A 121 -7.24 15.39 18.02
C GLY A 121 -5.78 15.17 17.60
N ALA A 122 -5.49 14.14 16.80
CA ALA A 122 -4.17 13.96 16.19
C ALA A 122 -3.79 15.17 15.33
N LYS A 123 -2.57 15.69 15.53
CA LYS A 123 -1.95 16.72 14.68
C LYS A 123 -0.76 16.09 13.97
N LEU A 124 -0.81 16.09 12.64
CA LEU A 124 0.28 15.68 11.75
C LEU A 124 1.23 16.84 11.48
#